data_AF-A0A1G7YRE3-F1
#
_entry.id   AF-A0A1G7YRE3-F1
#
_cell.length_a   1.000
_cell.length_b   1.000
_cell.length_c   1.000
_cell.angle_alpha   90.00
_cell.angle_beta   90.00
_cell.angle_gamma   90.00
#
_symmetry.space_group_name_H-M   'P 1'
#
loop_
_entity.id
_entity.type
_entity.pdbx_description
1 polymer ?
#
loop_
_entity_poly.entity_id
_entity_poly.type
_entity_poly.pdbx_seq_one_letter_code
_entity_poly.pdbx_strand_id
1 'polypeptide(L)'
;MFNLSALLASDCGLPDLARSWCHRLAGAALDNDRDPRHGLEPVVNLARLHVRAGNGTAAWTLLETLFRAIDTRTDTVIDGLTIQASRVSDAPGVHAKVRSWLWKVLLGTGAHALAVDGRWEEARHRLIEYKGFGNRMLDGRQITVIAHAVSGRHHRARIVVDTTHPGDGWENAVTACLSMLVAADGVPADLVHTDLSSYLDLGPSENGLVVFHIRLGLTLLDALGADHPAAEQIAAGLIHHAARDGYAARDVLAHPGCLSMATHQQNRQLAAFVNECGLDIGAIPEVQLTEVVAALDTAERVIAQPRERTRQPV
;
A
#
# COMPACT_ATOMS: atom_id res chain seq x y z
N MET A 1 13.13 1.33 -14.00
CA MET A 1 12.62 2.39 -14.90
C MET A 1 11.12 2.22 -15.13
N PHE A 2 10.67 1.19 -15.86
CA PHE A 2 9.24 0.93 -16.13
C PHE A 2 8.30 1.06 -14.91
N ASN A 3 8.59 0.36 -13.81
CA ASN A 3 7.76 0.45 -12.60
C ASN A 3 7.65 1.88 -12.07
N LEU A 4 8.78 2.61 -12.04
CA LEU A 4 8.79 4.00 -11.59
C LEU A 4 8.04 4.91 -12.56
N SER A 5 8.19 4.72 -13.87
CA SER A 5 7.44 5.46 -14.88
C SER A 5 5.93 5.22 -14.74
N ALA A 6 5.48 3.97 -14.58
CA ALA A 6 4.07 3.66 -14.36
C ALA A 6 3.54 4.29 -13.07
N LEU A 7 4.34 4.31 -12.00
CA LEU A 7 3.99 5.01 -10.77
C LEU A 7 3.87 6.52 -11.00
N LEU A 8 4.82 7.16 -11.69
CA LEU A 8 4.78 8.58 -12.03
C LEU A 8 3.55 8.94 -12.87
N ALA A 9 3.22 8.14 -13.89
CA ALA A 9 2.00 8.34 -14.66
C ALA A 9 0.75 8.21 -13.79
N SER A 10 0.72 7.23 -12.89
CA SER A 10 -0.37 7.09 -11.92
C SER A 10 -0.45 8.28 -10.97
N ASP A 11 0.67 8.80 -10.50
CA ASP A 11 0.74 9.97 -9.61
C ASP A 11 0.26 11.23 -10.32
N CYS A 12 0.54 11.37 -11.61
CA CYS A 12 0.03 12.46 -12.44
C CYS A 12 -1.45 12.30 -12.82
N GLY A 13 -2.16 11.27 -12.34
CA GLY A 13 -3.56 11.03 -12.70
C GLY A 13 -3.78 10.45 -14.11
N LEU A 14 -2.81 9.72 -14.65
CA LEU A 14 -2.86 9.07 -15.97
C LEU A 14 -2.91 7.54 -15.86
N PRO A 15 -4.01 6.95 -15.35
CA PRO A 15 -4.09 5.52 -15.04
C PRO A 15 -3.98 4.62 -16.28
N ASP A 16 -4.50 5.04 -17.43
CA ASP A 16 -4.41 4.26 -18.67
C ASP A 16 -2.97 4.22 -19.21
N LEU A 17 -2.25 5.33 -19.10
CA LEU A 17 -0.84 5.39 -19.48
C LEU A 17 0.00 4.51 -18.55
N ALA A 18 -0.23 4.59 -17.23
CA ALA A 18 0.42 3.75 -16.24
C ALA A 18 0.19 2.25 -16.52
N ARG A 19 -1.07 1.88 -16.82
CA ARG A 19 -1.44 0.52 -17.20
C ARG A 19 -0.74 0.08 -18.48
N SER A 20 -0.70 0.94 -19.51
CA SER A 20 -0.01 0.63 -20.78
C SER A 20 1.48 0.32 -20.57
N TRP A 21 2.15 1.05 -19.67
CA TRP A 21 3.55 0.83 -19.36
C TRP A 21 3.79 -0.45 -18.53
N CYS A 22 2.88 -0.78 -17.60
CA CYS A 22 2.92 -2.08 -16.93
C CYS A 22 2.73 -3.24 -17.91
N HIS A 23 1.82 -3.11 -18.89
CA HIS A 23 1.60 -4.10 -19.95
C HIS A 23 2.83 -4.32 -20.81
N ARG A 24 3.46 -3.24 -21.27
CA ARG A 24 4.71 -3.30 -22.05
C ARG A 24 5.81 -4.03 -21.28
N LEU A 25 6.00 -3.70 -20.01
CA LEU A 25 7.00 -4.40 -19.19
C LEU A 25 6.64 -5.88 -19.00
N ALA A 26 5.37 -6.20 -18.73
CA ALA A 26 4.93 -7.59 -18.57
C ALA A 26 5.18 -8.40 -19.84
N GLY A 27 4.81 -7.87 -21.01
CA GLY A 27 5.05 -8.51 -22.30
C GLY A 27 6.53 -8.77 -22.58
N ALA A 28 7.41 -7.85 -22.19
CA ALA A 28 8.85 -8.04 -22.33
C ALA A 28 9.43 -9.02 -21.30
N ALA A 29 8.97 -8.99 -20.04
CA ALA A 29 9.61 -9.69 -18.93
C ALA A 29 9.13 -11.14 -18.73
N LEU A 30 7.86 -11.45 -19.02
CA LEU A 30 7.27 -12.77 -18.71
C LEU A 30 8.00 -13.93 -19.38
N ASP A 31 8.48 -13.74 -20.62
CA ASP A 31 9.16 -14.79 -21.39
C ASP A 31 10.70 -14.73 -21.28
N ASN A 32 11.26 -13.64 -20.75
CA ASN A 32 12.71 -13.36 -20.85
C ASN A 32 13.45 -13.30 -19.51
N ASP A 33 12.75 -13.20 -18.37
CA ASP A 33 13.42 -13.09 -17.07
C ASP A 33 13.86 -14.45 -16.50
N ARG A 34 15.06 -14.50 -15.91
CA ARG A 34 15.57 -15.70 -15.23
C ARG A 34 15.01 -15.86 -13.82
N ASP A 35 14.57 -14.77 -13.20
CA ASP A 35 13.84 -14.81 -11.94
C ASP A 35 12.35 -14.59 -12.21
N PRO A 36 11.50 -15.62 -12.07
CA PRO A 36 10.07 -15.50 -12.32
C PRO A 36 9.41 -14.40 -11.47
N ARG A 37 9.98 -14.01 -10.33
CA ARG A 37 9.45 -12.89 -9.53
C ARG A 37 9.54 -11.57 -10.27
N HIS A 38 10.67 -11.31 -10.93
CA HIS A 38 10.84 -10.09 -11.72
C HIS A 38 9.92 -10.07 -12.94
N GLY A 39 9.71 -11.23 -13.59
CA GLY A 39 8.75 -11.37 -14.68
C GLY A 39 7.29 -11.12 -14.25
N LEU A 40 6.95 -11.44 -13.00
CA LEU A 40 5.59 -11.30 -12.44
C LEU A 40 5.32 -9.98 -11.71
N GLU A 41 6.35 -9.27 -11.26
CA GLU A 41 6.23 -7.94 -10.62
C GLU A 41 5.37 -6.94 -11.44
N PRO A 42 5.46 -6.88 -12.78
CA PRO A 42 4.61 -5.99 -13.59
C PRO A 42 3.12 -6.33 -13.48
N VAL A 43 2.79 -7.62 -13.35
CA VAL A 43 1.41 -8.10 -13.15
C VAL A 43 0.91 -7.71 -11.76
N VAL A 44 1.77 -7.82 -10.73
CA VAL A 44 1.46 -7.30 -9.39
C VAL A 44 1.25 -5.77 -9.41
N ASN A 45 2.01 -5.04 -10.23
CA ASN A 45 1.84 -3.60 -10.36
C ASN A 45 0.48 -3.22 -10.98
N LEU A 46 -0.10 -4.04 -11.87
CA LEU A 46 -1.47 -3.82 -12.35
C LEU A 46 -2.48 -3.85 -11.20
N ALA A 47 -2.34 -4.78 -10.24
CA ALA A 47 -3.17 -4.75 -9.03
C ALA A 47 -2.94 -3.49 -8.19
N ARG A 48 -1.69 -3.04 -8.02
CA ARG A 48 -1.39 -1.79 -7.30
C ARG A 48 -1.99 -0.57 -7.97
N LEU A 49 -2.09 -0.54 -9.31
CA LEU A 49 -2.81 0.51 -10.04
C LEU A 49 -4.31 0.46 -9.75
N HIS A 50 -4.91 -0.74 -9.67
CA HIS A 50 -6.31 -0.88 -9.24
C HIS A 50 -6.52 -0.35 -7.81
N VAL A 51 -5.62 -0.64 -6.87
CA VAL A 51 -5.68 -0.07 -5.50
C VAL A 51 -5.67 1.45 -5.54
N ARG A 52 -4.76 2.04 -6.31
CA ARG A 52 -4.65 3.50 -6.47
C ARG A 52 -5.89 4.13 -7.09
N ALA A 53 -6.56 3.42 -7.99
CA ALA A 53 -7.83 3.84 -8.60
C ALA A 53 -9.06 3.57 -7.70
N GLY A 54 -8.87 3.13 -6.46
CA GLY A 54 -9.97 2.79 -5.54
C GLY A 54 -10.73 1.51 -5.92
N ASN A 55 -10.21 0.69 -6.83
CA ASN A 55 -10.85 -0.56 -7.25
C ASN A 55 -10.24 -1.76 -6.52
N GLY A 56 -10.51 -1.82 -5.21
CA GLY A 56 -9.95 -2.85 -4.33
C GLY A 56 -10.32 -4.28 -4.73
N THR A 57 -11.55 -4.43 -5.20
CA THR A 57 -12.10 -5.71 -5.67
C THR A 57 -11.35 -6.27 -6.88
N ALA A 58 -11.06 -5.44 -7.88
CA ALA A 58 -10.29 -5.86 -9.05
C ALA A 58 -8.85 -6.22 -8.66
N ALA A 59 -8.23 -5.42 -7.77
CA ALA A 59 -6.88 -5.70 -7.26
C ALA A 59 -6.81 -7.06 -6.56
N TRP A 60 -7.75 -7.36 -5.65
CA TRP A 60 -7.82 -8.66 -4.98
C TRP A 60 -7.99 -9.79 -5.98
N THR A 61 -8.96 -9.69 -6.88
CA THR A 61 -9.28 -10.74 -7.86
C THR A 61 -8.07 -11.05 -8.75
N LEU A 62 -7.34 -10.02 -9.19
CA LEU A 62 -6.12 -10.16 -9.96
C LEU A 62 -5.05 -10.93 -9.18
N LEU A 63 -4.75 -10.49 -7.95
CA LEU A 63 -3.72 -11.11 -7.11
C LEU A 63 -4.08 -12.54 -6.72
N GLU A 64 -5.35 -12.81 -6.41
CA GLU A 64 -5.85 -14.14 -6.06
C GLU A 64 -5.76 -15.08 -7.28
N THR A 65 -6.13 -14.59 -8.47
CA THR A 65 -6.00 -15.37 -9.72
C THR A 65 -4.55 -15.70 -10.01
N LEU A 66 -3.64 -14.71 -9.88
CA LEU A 66 -2.21 -14.93 -10.09
C LEU A 66 -1.64 -15.93 -9.07
N PHE A 67 -1.97 -15.76 -7.79
CA PHE A 67 -1.52 -16.66 -6.73
C PHE A 67 -2.00 -18.09 -6.99
N ARG A 68 -3.29 -18.29 -7.28
CA ARG A 68 -3.86 -19.62 -7.55
C ARG A 68 -3.22 -20.26 -8.78
N ALA A 69 -3.03 -19.52 -9.86
CA ALA A 69 -2.38 -20.01 -11.08
C ALA A 69 -0.97 -20.57 -10.77
N ILE A 70 -0.19 -19.85 -9.98
CA ILE A 70 1.15 -20.26 -9.56
C ILE A 70 1.08 -21.43 -8.57
N ASP A 71 0.15 -21.41 -7.63
CA ASP A 71 -0.04 -22.45 -6.63
C ASP A 71 -0.39 -23.81 -7.28
N THR A 72 -1.29 -23.81 -8.25
CA THR A 72 -1.75 -25.01 -8.97
C THR A 72 -0.94 -25.31 -10.23
N ARG A 73 0.04 -24.45 -10.57
CA ARG A 73 0.84 -24.52 -11.82
C ARG A 73 -0.04 -24.58 -13.07
N THR A 74 -1.11 -23.79 -13.10
CA THR A 74 -2.08 -23.73 -14.19
C THR A 74 -1.97 -22.40 -14.90
N ASP A 75 -1.74 -22.42 -16.21
CA ASP A 75 -1.67 -21.20 -17.02
C ASP A 75 -2.99 -20.42 -16.93
N THR A 76 -2.90 -19.09 -16.99
CA THR A 76 -4.06 -18.21 -16.88
C THR A 76 -3.89 -16.96 -17.75
N VAL A 77 -4.98 -16.22 -17.92
CA VAL A 77 -4.97 -14.89 -18.55
C VAL A 77 -5.34 -13.85 -17.52
N ILE A 78 -4.48 -12.86 -17.33
CA ILE A 78 -4.69 -11.75 -16.41
C ILE A 78 -4.55 -10.45 -17.17
N ASP A 79 -5.62 -9.67 -17.19
CA ASP A 79 -5.65 -8.39 -17.88
C ASP A 79 -5.26 -8.46 -19.38
N GLY A 80 -5.53 -9.58 -20.04
CA GLY A 80 -5.10 -9.84 -21.42
C GLY A 80 -3.67 -10.38 -21.56
N LEU A 81 -2.89 -10.45 -20.48
CA LEU A 81 -1.57 -11.07 -20.45
C LEU A 81 -1.68 -12.58 -20.21
N THR A 82 -1.02 -13.38 -21.04
CA THR A 82 -0.92 -14.83 -20.81
C THR A 82 0.17 -15.10 -19.78
N ILE A 83 -0.20 -15.72 -18.66
CA ILE A 83 0.73 -16.11 -17.60
C ILE A 83 0.96 -17.61 -17.69
N GLN A 84 2.16 -18.01 -18.09
CA GLN A 84 2.57 -19.41 -18.23
C GLN A 84 3.00 -19.99 -16.87
N ALA A 85 2.08 -20.03 -15.91
CA ALA A 85 2.37 -20.50 -14.55
C ALA A 85 2.86 -21.96 -14.49
N SER A 86 2.48 -22.80 -15.46
CA SER A 86 2.97 -24.17 -15.61
C SER A 86 4.47 -24.26 -15.93
N ARG A 87 5.06 -23.16 -16.43
CA ARG A 87 6.47 -23.08 -16.86
C ARG A 87 7.36 -22.34 -15.88
N VAL A 88 6.83 -21.90 -14.74
CA VAL A 88 7.66 -21.37 -13.66
C VAL A 88 8.65 -22.45 -13.24
N SER A 89 9.94 -22.15 -13.41
CA SER A 89 11.06 -23.08 -13.33
C SER A 89 10.91 -24.20 -12.29
N ASP A 90 11.18 -25.44 -12.72
CA ASP A 90 11.32 -26.61 -11.85
C ASP A 90 12.65 -26.65 -11.10
N ALA A 91 13.50 -25.64 -11.25
CA ALA A 91 14.72 -25.53 -10.47
C ALA A 91 14.39 -25.60 -8.96
N PRO A 92 15.12 -26.41 -8.17
CA PRO A 92 14.77 -26.66 -6.77
C PRO A 92 14.51 -25.38 -5.97
N GLY A 93 13.31 -25.29 -5.41
CA GLY A 93 12.92 -24.18 -4.53
C GLY A 93 12.54 -22.86 -5.22
N VAL A 94 12.66 -22.72 -6.55
CA VAL A 94 12.25 -21.49 -7.25
C VAL A 94 10.74 -21.30 -7.17
N HIS A 95 9.95 -22.32 -7.54
CA HIS A 95 8.49 -22.28 -7.43
C HIS A 95 8.00 -21.95 -6.01
N ALA A 96 8.57 -22.59 -4.99
CA ALA A 96 8.21 -22.34 -3.59
C ALA A 96 8.49 -20.89 -3.16
N LYS A 97 9.61 -20.29 -3.62
CA LYS A 97 9.93 -18.88 -3.38
C LYS A 97 8.96 -17.92 -4.06
N VAL A 98 8.61 -18.18 -5.32
CA VAL A 98 7.63 -17.37 -6.07
C VAL A 98 6.26 -17.45 -5.41
N ARG A 99 5.80 -18.67 -5.08
CA ARG A 99 4.54 -18.90 -4.36
C ARG A 99 4.52 -18.17 -3.01
N SER A 100 5.58 -18.27 -2.21
CA SER A 100 5.67 -17.61 -0.90
C SER A 100 5.65 -16.08 -1.03
N TRP A 101 6.34 -15.53 -2.05
CA TRP A 101 6.31 -14.12 -2.34
C TRP A 101 4.91 -13.64 -2.76
N LEU A 102 4.25 -14.31 -3.70
CA LEU A 102 2.88 -13.97 -4.12
C LEU A 102 1.87 -14.10 -2.99
N TRP A 103 2.02 -15.11 -2.13
CA TRP A 103 1.19 -15.24 -0.93
C TRP A 103 1.33 -14.00 -0.02
N LYS A 104 2.54 -13.51 0.21
CA LYS A 104 2.77 -12.26 0.97
C LYS A 104 2.16 -11.04 0.27
N VAL A 105 2.27 -10.95 -1.05
CA VAL A 105 1.65 -9.86 -1.84
C VAL A 105 0.12 -9.91 -1.73
N LEU A 106 -0.49 -11.09 -1.84
CA LEU A 106 -1.93 -11.27 -1.69
C LEU A 106 -2.41 -10.86 -0.30
N LEU A 107 -1.72 -11.29 0.75
CA LEU A 107 -2.07 -10.94 2.13
C LEU A 107 -1.91 -9.46 2.44
N GLY A 108 -0.80 -8.84 2.02
CA GLY A 108 -0.55 -7.42 2.28
C GLY A 108 -1.34 -6.53 1.32
N THR A 109 -0.95 -6.50 0.04
CA THR A 109 -1.55 -5.61 -0.96
C THR A 109 -3.01 -5.98 -1.24
N GLY A 110 -3.34 -7.26 -1.36
CA GLY A 110 -4.71 -7.69 -1.63
C GLY A 110 -5.67 -7.34 -0.49
N ALA A 111 -5.36 -7.75 0.75
CA ALA A 111 -6.27 -7.50 1.86
C ALA A 111 -6.41 -5.99 2.13
N HIS A 112 -5.32 -5.24 2.00
CA HIS A 112 -5.36 -3.78 2.05
C HIS A 112 -6.27 -3.19 0.96
N ALA A 113 -6.22 -3.71 -0.27
CA ALA A 113 -7.08 -3.27 -1.36
C ALA A 113 -8.57 -3.38 -1.02
N LEU A 114 -9.00 -4.50 -0.45
CA LEU A 114 -10.38 -4.68 0.01
C LEU A 114 -10.73 -3.74 1.17
N ALA A 115 -9.80 -3.54 2.11
CA ALA A 115 -9.98 -2.68 3.26
C ALA A 115 -10.21 -1.20 2.88
N VAL A 116 -9.40 -0.65 1.95
CA VAL A 116 -9.56 0.74 1.48
C VAL A 116 -10.85 0.95 0.69
N ASP A 117 -11.39 -0.10 0.08
CA ASP A 117 -12.71 -0.13 -0.60
C ASP A 117 -13.88 -0.32 0.40
N GLY A 118 -13.62 -0.25 1.71
CA GLY A 118 -14.61 -0.42 2.78
C GLY A 118 -15.06 -1.87 3.02
N ARG A 119 -14.51 -2.86 2.29
CA ARG A 119 -14.89 -4.28 2.37
C ARG A 119 -14.16 -5.03 3.51
N TRP A 120 -14.17 -4.45 4.70
CA TRP A 120 -13.42 -4.93 5.86
C TRP A 120 -13.73 -6.38 6.27
N GLU A 121 -15.01 -6.76 6.29
CA GLU A 121 -15.42 -8.13 6.66
C GLU A 121 -14.88 -9.17 5.69
N GLU A 122 -14.86 -8.85 4.40
CA GLU A 122 -14.32 -9.73 3.38
C GLU A 122 -12.81 -9.80 3.46
N ALA A 123 -12.14 -8.66 3.59
CA ALA A 123 -10.69 -8.62 3.83
C ALA A 123 -10.31 -9.55 5.00
N ARG A 124 -11.05 -9.48 6.11
CA ARG A 124 -10.87 -10.40 7.25
C ARG A 124 -11.07 -11.87 6.85
N HIS A 125 -12.19 -12.20 6.21
CA HIS A 125 -12.47 -13.59 5.82
C HIS A 125 -11.36 -14.16 4.92
N ARG A 126 -10.88 -13.36 3.95
CA ARG A 126 -9.80 -13.75 3.06
C ARG A 126 -8.47 -13.94 3.79
N LEU A 127 -8.14 -13.05 4.72
CA LEU A 127 -6.95 -13.21 5.56
C LEU A 127 -7.01 -14.50 6.39
N ILE A 128 -8.18 -14.86 6.93
CA ILE A 128 -8.36 -16.13 7.65
C ILE A 128 -8.18 -17.33 6.71
N GLU A 129 -8.84 -17.30 5.55
CA GLU A 129 -8.73 -18.32 4.49
C GLU A 129 -7.26 -18.60 4.12
N TYR A 130 -6.49 -17.53 3.92
CA TYR A 130 -5.08 -17.59 3.54
C TYR A 130 -4.11 -17.60 4.71
N LYS A 131 -4.58 -17.80 5.96
CA LYS A 131 -3.77 -17.87 7.19
C LYS A 131 -2.87 -16.65 7.43
N GLY A 132 -3.34 -15.47 7.04
CA GLY A 132 -2.69 -14.17 7.28
C GLY A 132 -2.93 -13.57 8.68
N PHE A 133 -3.52 -14.33 9.60
CA PHE A 133 -3.78 -13.89 10.98
C PHE A 133 -2.66 -14.34 11.92
N GLY A 134 -1.83 -13.39 12.39
CA GLY A 134 -0.72 -13.61 13.31
C GLY A 134 -1.04 -13.26 14.78
N ASN A 135 -0.02 -13.19 15.64
CA ASN A 135 -0.12 -12.74 17.03
C ASN A 135 0.35 -11.29 17.29
N ARG A 136 1.10 -10.71 16.35
CA ARG A 136 1.57 -9.31 16.36
C ARG A 136 0.61 -8.37 15.61
N MET A 137 0.71 -7.06 15.84
CA MET A 137 -0.14 -6.03 15.20
C MET A 137 0.26 -5.71 13.76
N LEU A 138 0.30 -6.74 12.91
CA LEU A 138 0.47 -6.61 11.46
C LEU A 138 -0.90 -6.50 10.76
N ASP A 139 -0.89 -6.31 9.43
CA ASP A 139 -2.07 -6.09 8.59
C ASP A 139 -3.26 -7.01 8.93
N GLY A 140 -2.99 -8.30 9.14
CA GLY A 140 -4.03 -9.29 9.44
C GLY A 140 -4.82 -9.00 10.71
N ARG A 141 -4.13 -8.57 11.78
CA ARG A 141 -4.79 -8.18 13.04
C ARG A 141 -5.46 -6.82 12.93
N GLN A 142 -4.78 -5.84 12.31
CA GLN A 142 -5.34 -4.50 12.11
C GLN A 142 -6.68 -4.56 11.36
N ILE A 143 -6.72 -5.24 10.22
CA ILE A 143 -7.95 -5.44 9.43
C ILE A 143 -9.00 -6.17 10.25
N THR A 144 -8.62 -7.17 11.04
CA THR A 144 -9.57 -7.93 11.88
C THR A 144 -10.22 -7.04 12.95
N VAL A 145 -9.43 -6.20 13.64
CA VAL A 145 -9.93 -5.25 14.65
C VAL A 145 -10.90 -4.28 14.01
N ILE A 146 -10.49 -3.63 12.92
CA ILE A 146 -11.31 -2.63 12.23
C ILE A 146 -12.59 -3.27 11.70
N ALA A 147 -12.53 -4.45 11.07
CA ALA A 147 -13.70 -5.18 10.58
C ALA A 147 -14.73 -5.46 11.69
N HIS A 148 -14.27 -5.86 12.88
CA HIS A 148 -15.14 -6.01 14.03
C HIS A 148 -15.72 -4.67 14.50
N ALA A 149 -14.91 -3.61 14.62
CA ALA A 149 -15.34 -2.30 15.07
C ALA A 149 -16.40 -1.69 14.13
N VAL A 150 -16.16 -1.66 12.81
CA VAL A 150 -17.11 -1.12 11.82
C VAL A 150 -18.41 -1.92 11.73
N SER A 151 -18.40 -3.17 12.19
CA SER A 151 -19.61 -4.01 12.29
C SER A 151 -20.31 -3.93 13.64
N GLY A 152 -19.92 -3.00 14.52
CA GLY A 152 -20.48 -2.85 15.88
C GLY A 152 -20.08 -3.96 16.86
N ARG A 153 -19.14 -4.83 16.51
CA ARG A 153 -18.69 -5.95 17.36
C ARG A 153 -17.49 -5.54 18.22
N HIS A 154 -17.63 -4.42 18.94
CA HIS A 154 -16.55 -3.82 19.73
C HIS A 154 -15.94 -4.79 20.74
N HIS A 155 -16.73 -5.65 21.39
CA HIS A 155 -16.20 -6.70 22.27
C HIS A 155 -15.25 -7.68 21.56
N ARG A 156 -15.56 -8.09 20.32
CA ARG A 156 -14.66 -8.95 19.54
C ARG A 156 -13.41 -8.20 19.09
N ALA A 157 -13.56 -6.93 18.72
CA ALA A 157 -12.43 -6.07 18.37
C ALA A 157 -11.47 -5.91 19.56
N ARG A 158 -12.02 -5.67 20.77
CA ARG A 158 -11.29 -5.60 22.04
C ARG A 158 -10.50 -6.88 22.33
N ILE A 159 -11.11 -8.06 22.20
CA ILE A 159 -10.41 -9.35 22.40
C ILE A 159 -9.18 -9.46 21.48
N VAL A 160 -9.30 -9.02 20.22
CA VAL A 160 -8.16 -9.10 19.28
C VAL A 160 -7.05 -8.15 19.72
N VAL A 161 -7.38 -6.94 20.15
CA VAL A 161 -6.40 -5.99 20.72
C VAL A 161 -5.74 -6.56 21.96
N ASP A 162 -6.51 -7.01 22.95
CA ASP A 162 -6.00 -7.47 24.26
C ASP A 162 -5.12 -8.73 24.15
N THR A 163 -5.36 -9.56 23.13
CA THR A 163 -4.56 -10.77 22.88
C THR A 163 -3.39 -10.53 21.91
N THR A 164 -3.16 -9.28 21.49
CA THR A 164 -2.04 -8.94 20.61
C THR A 164 -0.75 -8.88 21.42
N HIS A 165 0.28 -9.58 20.92
CA HIS A 165 1.61 -9.52 21.51
C HIS A 165 2.29 -8.19 21.13
N PRO A 166 2.98 -7.53 22.08
CA PRO A 166 3.77 -6.34 21.79
C PRO A 166 4.76 -6.58 20.66
N GLY A 167 4.99 -5.54 19.87
CA GLY A 167 5.90 -5.55 18.73
C GLY A 167 6.88 -4.40 18.78
N ASP A 168 7.29 -3.95 17.59
CA ASP A 168 8.15 -2.78 17.44
C ASP A 168 7.36 -1.52 17.83
N GLY A 169 8.05 -0.39 18.04
CA GLY A 169 7.41 0.85 18.49
C GLY A 169 6.19 1.27 17.65
N TRP A 170 6.28 1.13 16.33
CA TRP A 170 5.18 1.44 15.41
C TRP A 170 3.98 0.51 15.57
N GLU A 171 4.19 -0.78 15.87
CA GLU A 171 3.10 -1.74 16.13
C GLU A 171 2.37 -1.39 17.42
N ASN A 172 3.12 -0.96 18.44
CA ASN A 172 2.55 -0.55 19.72
C ASN A 172 1.72 0.73 19.53
N ALA A 173 2.21 1.70 18.76
CA ALA A 173 1.47 2.92 18.43
C ALA A 173 0.18 2.65 17.62
N VAL A 174 0.20 1.69 16.69
CA VAL A 174 -1.01 1.24 15.98
C VAL A 174 -1.97 0.53 16.92
N THR A 175 -1.46 -0.34 17.82
CA THR A 175 -2.28 -1.06 18.81
C THR A 175 -2.97 -0.08 19.76
N ALA A 176 -2.26 0.96 20.18
CA ALA A 176 -2.78 2.09 20.94
C ALA A 176 -3.98 2.76 20.22
N CYS A 177 -3.78 3.24 18.99
CA CYS A 177 -4.86 3.88 18.21
C CYS A 177 -6.09 2.96 18.05
N LEU A 178 -5.86 1.68 17.79
CA LEU A 178 -6.94 0.69 17.70
C LEU A 178 -7.65 0.42 19.03
N SER A 179 -6.95 0.57 20.16
CA SER A 179 -7.53 0.45 21.50
C SER A 179 -8.53 1.56 21.79
N MET A 180 -8.29 2.79 21.29
CA MET A 180 -9.24 3.90 21.35
C MET A 180 -10.48 3.61 20.52
N LEU A 181 -10.29 3.17 19.27
CA LEU A 181 -11.38 2.87 18.33
C LEU A 181 -12.37 1.84 18.89
N VAL A 182 -11.89 0.90 19.71
CA VAL A 182 -12.70 -0.19 20.28
C VAL A 182 -13.17 0.08 21.71
N ALA A 183 -12.96 1.28 22.25
CA ALA A 183 -13.52 1.69 23.54
C ALA A 183 -15.03 1.93 23.39
N ALA A 184 -15.84 1.12 24.09
CA ALA A 184 -17.29 1.08 23.91
C ALA A 184 -18.04 2.28 24.54
N ASP A 185 -17.47 2.92 25.57
CA ASP A 185 -18.12 3.93 26.42
C ASP A 185 -17.24 5.18 26.65
N GLY A 186 -16.80 5.80 25.54
CA GLY A 186 -15.81 6.86 25.59
C GLY A 186 -14.41 6.32 25.88
N VAL A 187 -13.39 7.05 25.45
CA VAL A 187 -11.99 6.63 25.64
C VAL A 187 -11.58 6.98 27.08
N PRO A 188 -11.20 6.00 27.92
CA PRO A 188 -10.65 6.29 29.23
C PRO A 188 -9.44 7.23 29.14
N ALA A 189 -9.33 8.22 30.04
CA ALA A 189 -8.30 9.25 29.96
C ALA A 189 -6.86 8.69 30.08
N ASP A 190 -6.69 7.59 30.79
CA ASP A 190 -5.44 6.82 30.89
C ASP A 190 -5.06 6.18 29.56
N LEU A 191 -6.04 5.61 28.84
CA LEU A 191 -5.83 5.03 27.51
C LEU A 191 -5.42 6.11 26.51
N VAL A 192 -6.12 7.25 26.50
CA VAL A 192 -5.75 8.43 25.69
C VAL A 192 -4.30 8.86 25.95
N HIS A 193 -3.88 8.91 27.22
CA HIS A 193 -2.51 9.28 27.57
C HIS A 193 -1.49 8.25 27.07
N THR A 194 -1.70 6.96 27.29
CA THR A 194 -0.81 5.90 26.82
C THR A 194 -0.67 5.90 25.30
N ASP A 195 -1.77 6.16 24.59
CA ASP A 195 -1.81 6.12 23.14
C ASP A 195 -1.11 7.34 22.53
N LEU A 196 -1.34 8.51 23.12
CA LEU A 196 -0.63 9.73 22.76
C LEU A 196 0.88 9.59 23.02
N SER A 197 1.28 9.05 24.17
CA SER A 197 2.70 8.78 24.46
C SER A 197 3.30 7.83 23.43
N SER A 198 2.60 6.73 23.09
CA SER A 198 3.10 5.74 22.13
C SER A 198 3.33 6.33 20.73
N TYR A 199 2.46 7.24 20.29
CA TYR A 199 2.64 7.97 19.03
C TYR A 199 3.81 8.97 19.11
N LEU A 200 3.88 9.76 20.18
CA LEU A 200 4.94 10.76 20.38
C LEU A 200 6.33 10.11 20.51
N ASP A 201 6.41 8.94 21.13
CA ASP A 201 7.64 8.16 21.32
C ASP A 201 8.22 7.62 20.01
N LEU A 202 7.44 7.58 18.92
CA LEU A 202 7.97 7.28 17.58
C LEU A 202 8.98 8.35 17.12
N GLY A 203 8.92 9.55 17.70
CA GLY A 203 9.78 10.66 17.33
C GLY A 203 9.58 11.11 15.88
N PRO A 204 10.53 11.89 15.31
CA PRO A 204 10.44 12.31 13.93
C PRO A 204 10.51 11.12 12.99
N SER A 205 9.60 11.07 12.02
CA SER A 205 9.60 10.01 11.00
C SER A 205 10.95 9.90 10.29
N GLU A 206 11.50 8.69 10.21
CA GLU A 206 12.64 8.38 9.35
C GLU A 206 12.30 8.63 7.86
N ASN A 207 13.32 8.85 7.04
CA ASN A 207 13.14 9.00 5.60
C ASN A 207 12.45 7.76 5.01
N GLY A 208 11.34 7.98 4.30
CA GLY A 208 10.50 6.92 3.72
C GLY A 208 9.32 6.47 4.60
N LEU A 209 9.21 6.93 5.85
CA LEU A 209 8.08 6.63 6.75
C LEU A 209 7.16 7.83 7.02
N VAL A 210 7.39 8.96 6.35
CA VAL A 210 6.61 10.20 6.54
C VAL A 210 5.11 9.95 6.34
N VAL A 211 4.72 9.29 5.24
CA VAL A 211 3.30 9.01 4.94
C VAL A 211 2.66 8.12 6.00
N PHE A 212 3.38 7.09 6.47
CA PHE A 212 2.89 6.22 7.55
C PHE A 212 2.65 7.02 8.82
N HIS A 213 3.63 7.82 9.24
CA HIS A 213 3.55 8.61 10.46
C HIS A 213 2.41 9.62 10.40
N ILE A 214 2.24 10.30 9.27
CA ILE A 214 1.14 11.24 9.05
C ILE A 214 -0.20 10.52 9.14
N ARG A 215 -0.40 9.40 8.42
CA ARG A 215 -1.67 8.65 8.47
C ARG A 215 -2.00 8.12 9.86
N LEU A 216 -0.99 7.70 10.62
CA LEU A 216 -1.18 7.27 12.01
C LEU A 216 -1.63 8.45 12.88
N GLY A 217 -1.00 9.62 12.76
CA GLY A 217 -1.40 10.80 13.51
C GLY A 217 -2.77 11.36 13.10
N LEU A 218 -3.15 11.26 11.82
CA LEU A 218 -4.51 11.58 11.36
C LEU A 218 -5.53 10.62 12.00
N THR A 219 -5.22 9.33 12.05
CA THR A 219 -6.07 8.32 12.73
C THR A 219 -6.22 8.65 14.23
N LEU A 220 -5.14 9.08 14.89
CA LEU A 220 -5.18 9.51 16.28
C LEU A 220 -6.04 10.77 16.46
N LEU A 221 -5.92 11.75 15.56
CA LEU A 221 -6.72 12.98 15.57
C LEU A 221 -8.22 12.65 15.46
N ASP A 222 -8.59 11.75 14.55
CA ASP A 222 -9.97 11.25 14.40
C ASP A 222 -10.46 10.53 15.66
N ALA A 223 -9.61 9.71 16.29
CA ALA A 223 -9.95 8.97 17.50
C ALA A 223 -10.13 9.86 18.74
N LEU A 224 -9.35 10.95 18.85
CA LEU A 224 -9.44 11.92 19.95
C LEU A 224 -10.65 12.84 19.82
N GLY A 225 -11.04 13.18 18.60
CA GLY A 225 -12.02 14.22 18.30
C GLY A 225 -11.44 15.63 18.39
N ALA A 226 -12.07 16.57 17.68
CA ALA A 226 -11.57 17.93 17.51
C ALA A 226 -11.50 18.76 18.80
N ASP A 227 -12.32 18.44 19.81
CA ASP A 227 -12.39 19.17 21.07
C ASP A 227 -11.32 18.73 22.08
N HIS A 228 -10.54 17.69 21.77
CA HIS A 228 -9.53 17.18 22.70
C HIS A 228 -8.34 18.15 22.80
N PRO A 229 -7.81 18.46 24.02
CA PRO A 229 -6.73 19.43 24.18
C PRO A 229 -5.45 19.14 23.38
N ALA A 230 -5.16 17.86 23.12
CA ALA A 230 -4.00 17.44 22.32
C ALA A 230 -4.22 17.54 20.80
N ALA A 231 -5.45 17.71 20.32
CA ALA A 231 -5.79 17.71 18.90
C ALA A 231 -5.04 18.82 18.13
N GLU A 232 -4.97 20.03 18.70
CA GLU A 232 -4.29 21.18 18.08
C GLU A 232 -2.79 20.94 17.95
N GLN A 233 -2.16 20.41 19.00
CA GLN A 233 -0.73 20.11 18.98
C GLN A 233 -0.39 19.03 17.95
N ILE A 234 -1.21 17.97 17.86
CA ILE A 234 -1.03 16.90 16.88
C ILE A 234 -1.21 17.46 15.47
N ALA A 235 -2.29 18.19 15.21
CA ALA A 235 -2.57 18.78 13.90
C ALA A 235 -1.44 19.73 13.45
N ALA A 236 -0.95 20.60 14.34
CA ALA A 236 0.18 21.48 14.05
C ALA A 236 1.44 20.70 13.68
N GLY A 237 1.73 19.62 14.41
CA GLY A 237 2.83 18.69 14.09
C GLY A 237 2.65 18.06 12.72
N LEU A 238 1.46 17.54 12.40
CA LEU A 238 1.16 16.91 11.11
C LEU A 238 1.34 17.89 9.94
N ILE A 239 0.78 19.10 10.05
CA ILE A 239 0.90 20.16 9.04
C ILE A 239 2.36 20.50 8.78
N HIS A 240 3.17 20.64 9.85
CA HIS A 240 4.59 20.94 9.72
C HIS A 240 5.36 19.82 9.00
N HIS A 241 5.15 18.56 9.40
CA HIS A 241 5.90 17.44 8.84
C HIS A 241 5.47 17.07 7.42
N ALA A 242 4.22 17.35 7.04
CA ALA A 242 3.67 17.07 5.72
C ALA A 242 4.33 17.89 4.61
N ALA A 243 4.95 19.04 4.93
CA ALA A 243 5.71 19.85 3.98
C ALA A 243 7.01 19.18 3.46
N ARG A 244 7.28 17.93 3.85
CA ARG A 244 8.48 17.16 3.44
C ARG A 244 8.17 16.05 2.43
N ASP A 245 6.90 15.76 2.18
CA ASP A 245 6.47 14.67 1.30
C ASP A 245 5.12 15.01 0.64
N GLY A 246 5.05 14.93 -0.70
CA GLY A 246 3.86 15.34 -1.44
C GLY A 246 2.61 14.51 -1.13
N TYR A 247 2.75 13.20 -0.86
CA TYR A 247 1.61 12.37 -0.48
C TYR A 247 1.13 12.70 0.93
N ALA A 248 2.05 12.96 1.86
CA ALA A 248 1.71 13.43 3.20
C ALA A 248 0.97 14.78 3.16
N ALA A 249 1.45 15.73 2.35
CA ALA A 249 0.79 17.01 2.15
C ALA A 249 -0.64 16.84 1.60
N ARG A 250 -0.82 15.94 0.62
CA ARG A 250 -2.14 15.62 0.08
C ARG A 250 -3.07 15.02 1.13
N ASP A 251 -2.59 14.08 1.93
CA ASP A 251 -3.39 13.44 2.98
C ASP A 251 -3.81 14.45 4.05
N VAL A 252 -2.92 15.37 4.46
CA VAL A 252 -3.25 16.46 5.41
C VAL A 252 -4.28 17.44 4.83
N LEU A 253 -4.14 17.83 3.57
CA LEU A 253 -5.11 18.72 2.89
C LEU A 253 -6.49 18.08 2.74
N ALA A 254 -6.55 16.75 2.61
CA ALA A 254 -7.80 16.01 2.52
C ALA A 254 -8.48 15.78 3.88
N HIS A 255 -7.78 16.02 5.00
CA HIS A 255 -8.29 15.73 6.34
C HIS A 255 -9.01 16.93 6.96
N PRO A 256 -10.33 16.85 7.25
CA PRO A 256 -11.12 17.99 7.74
C PRO A 256 -10.55 18.62 9.02
N GLY A 257 -10.12 17.79 9.98
CA GLY A 257 -9.58 18.28 11.26
C GLY A 257 -8.26 19.05 11.11
N CYS A 258 -7.40 18.66 10.16
CA CYS A 258 -6.18 19.42 9.91
C CYS A 258 -6.49 20.69 9.13
N LEU A 259 -7.38 20.60 8.13
CA LEU A 259 -7.77 21.73 7.31
C LEU A 259 -8.39 22.87 8.12
N SER A 260 -9.21 22.55 9.13
CA SER A 260 -9.84 23.54 10.01
C SER A 260 -8.87 24.21 10.98
N MET A 261 -7.77 23.53 11.35
CA MET A 261 -6.77 24.03 12.29
C MET A 261 -5.59 24.73 11.59
N ALA A 262 -5.36 24.42 10.32
CA ALA A 262 -4.34 25.05 9.51
C ALA A 262 -4.69 26.51 9.16
N THR A 263 -3.69 27.37 9.20
CA THR A 263 -3.83 28.73 8.66
C THR A 263 -4.02 28.70 7.14
N HIS A 264 -4.66 29.73 6.59
CA HIS A 264 -4.75 29.91 5.13
C HIS A 264 -3.39 29.89 4.43
N GLN A 265 -2.33 30.36 5.07
CA GLN A 265 -0.98 30.32 4.51
C GLN A 265 -0.44 28.89 4.43
N GLN A 266 -0.57 28.11 5.51
CA GLN A 266 -0.14 26.70 5.51
C GLN A 266 -0.89 25.88 4.46
N ASN A 267 -2.21 26.05 4.36
CA ASN A 267 -3.02 25.36 3.35
C ASN A 267 -2.56 25.70 1.92
N ARG A 268 -2.28 26.97 1.63
CA ARG A 268 -1.74 27.37 0.31
C ARG A 268 -0.35 26.80 0.04
N GLN A 269 0.53 26.76 1.04
CA GLN A 269 1.87 26.22 0.90
C GLN A 269 1.84 24.70 0.64
N LEU A 270 1.05 23.95 1.39
CA LEU A 270 0.88 22.52 1.14
C LEU A 270 0.26 22.26 -0.24
N ALA A 271 -0.75 23.03 -0.63
CA ALA A 271 -1.37 22.85 -1.95
C ALA A 271 -0.41 23.18 -3.11
N ALA A 272 0.40 24.23 -2.97
CA ALA A 272 1.44 24.55 -3.93
C ALA A 272 2.47 23.41 -4.02
N PHE A 273 2.90 22.87 -2.88
CA PHE A 273 3.84 21.76 -2.83
C PHE A 273 3.30 20.47 -3.49
N VAL A 274 2.03 20.12 -3.23
CA VAL A 274 1.37 18.98 -3.92
C VAL A 274 1.37 19.16 -5.45
N ASN A 275 1.09 20.38 -5.92
CA ASN A 275 1.12 20.70 -7.34
C ASN A 275 2.56 20.65 -7.91
N GLU A 276 3.56 21.13 -7.18
CA GLU A 276 4.98 21.04 -7.56
C GLU A 276 5.46 19.59 -7.67
N CYS A 277 4.94 18.68 -6.83
CA CYS A 277 5.18 17.25 -6.95
C CYS A 277 4.49 16.60 -8.17
N GLY A 278 3.62 17.32 -8.88
CA GLY A 278 2.89 16.80 -10.04
C GLY A 278 1.80 15.80 -9.67
N LEU A 279 1.32 15.79 -8.42
CA LEU A 279 0.25 14.89 -8.01
C LEU A 279 -1.09 15.34 -8.60
N ASP A 280 -1.79 14.42 -9.25
CA ASP A 280 -3.14 14.59 -9.79
C ASP A 280 -3.29 15.72 -10.84
N ILE A 281 -2.19 16.16 -11.47
CA ILE A 281 -2.17 17.27 -12.44
C ILE A 281 -2.80 16.93 -13.81
N GLY A 282 -3.03 15.64 -14.09
CA GLY A 282 -3.70 15.15 -15.30
C GLY A 282 -2.84 15.12 -16.56
N ALA A 283 -1.55 15.46 -16.50
CA ALA A 283 -0.64 15.44 -17.64
C ALA A 283 0.82 15.27 -17.20
N ILE A 284 1.64 14.67 -18.07
CA ILE A 284 3.10 14.77 -17.99
C ILE A 284 3.50 15.74 -19.11
N PRO A 285 4.33 16.77 -18.85
CA PRO A 285 4.70 17.70 -19.91
C PRO A 285 5.41 16.97 -21.06
N GLU A 286 5.13 17.41 -22.30
CA GLU A 286 5.41 16.66 -23.53
C GLU A 286 6.88 16.27 -23.71
N VAL A 287 7.80 17.16 -23.30
CA VAL A 287 9.25 16.93 -23.35
C VAL A 287 9.62 15.74 -22.45
N GLN A 288 9.20 15.76 -21.19
CA GLN A 288 9.48 14.69 -20.23
C GLN A 288 8.78 13.38 -20.63
N LEU A 289 7.56 13.46 -21.17
CA LEU A 289 6.86 12.28 -21.66
C LEU A 289 7.64 11.60 -22.80
N THR A 290 8.14 12.40 -23.75
CA THR A 290 8.95 11.91 -24.87
C THR A 290 10.24 11.25 -24.40
N GLU A 291 10.94 11.88 -23.45
CA GLU A 291 12.17 11.34 -22.86
C GLU A 291 11.92 10.01 -22.13
N VAL A 292 10.85 9.93 -21.32
CA VAL A 292 10.47 8.71 -20.62
C VAL A 292 10.12 7.61 -21.62
N VAL A 293 9.32 7.89 -22.64
CA VAL A 293 8.96 6.89 -23.66
C VAL A 293 10.20 6.36 -24.38
N ALA A 294 11.12 7.23 -24.80
CA ALA A 294 12.36 6.81 -25.46
C ALA A 294 13.25 5.93 -24.54
N ALA A 295 13.27 6.24 -23.24
CA ALA A 295 13.97 5.44 -22.24
C ALA A 295 13.29 4.06 -22.07
N LEU A 296 11.96 4.01 -22.02
CA LEU A 296 11.19 2.76 -21.95
C LEU A 296 11.41 1.89 -23.20
N ASP A 297 11.41 2.47 -24.40
CA ASP A 297 11.70 1.76 -25.65
C ASP A 297 13.11 1.13 -25.66
N THR A 298 14.07 1.80 -25.04
CA THR A 298 15.43 1.29 -24.89
C THR A 298 15.48 0.15 -23.87
N ALA A 299 14.82 0.32 -22.72
CA ALA A 299 14.75 -0.71 -21.69
C ALA A 299 14.02 -1.97 -22.19
N GLU A 300 12.91 -1.81 -22.92
CA GLU A 300 12.14 -2.92 -23.49
C GLU A 300 13.00 -3.78 -24.43
N ARG A 301 13.75 -3.13 -25.34
CA ARG A 301 14.67 -3.83 -26.24
C ARG A 301 15.73 -4.64 -25.50
N VAL A 302 16.25 -4.14 -24.37
CA VAL A 302 17.25 -4.85 -23.58
C VAL A 302 16.64 -6.05 -22.82
N ILE A 303 15.40 -5.91 -22.34
CA ILE A 303 14.69 -6.99 -21.63
C ILE A 303 14.28 -8.09 -22.60
N ALA A 304 13.78 -7.72 -23.79
CA ALA A 304 13.33 -8.65 -24.81
C ALA A 304 14.46 -9.35 -25.57
N GLN A 305 15.71 -8.90 -25.42
CA GLN A 305 16.85 -9.56 -26.05
C GLN A 305 17.10 -10.94 -25.41
N PRO A 306 17.12 -12.02 -26.21
CA PRO A 306 17.54 -13.33 -25.73
C PRO A 306 19.01 -13.22 -25.29
N ARG A 307 19.26 -13.24 -23.98
CA ARG A 307 20.65 -13.23 -23.49
C ARG A 307 21.30 -14.57 -23.85
N GLU A 308 22.37 -14.51 -24.64
CA GLU A 308 23.14 -15.68 -25.08
C GLU A 308 23.36 -16.65 -23.90
N ARG A 309 23.00 -17.92 -24.11
CA ARG A 309 23.36 -19.00 -23.19
C ARG A 309 24.88 -19.09 -23.24
N THR A 310 25.58 -18.48 -22.29
CA THR A 310 26.98 -18.77 -22.06
C THR A 310 27.08 -20.27 -21.77
N ARG A 311 27.48 -21.05 -22.78
CA ARG A 311 27.86 -22.44 -22.61
C ARG A 311 29.05 -22.44 -21.66
N GLN A 312 28.89 -22.97 -20.45
CA GLN A 312 30.05 -23.35 -19.66
C GLN A 312 30.80 -24.44 -20.45
N PRO A 313 32.12 -24.31 -20.70
CA PRO A 313 32.90 -25.38 -21.27
C PRO A 313 32.91 -26.57 -20.30
N VAL A 314 32.80 -27.77 -20.87
CA VAL A 314 32.86 -29.08 -20.19
C VAL A 314 34.18 -29.26 -19.45
#